data_AF-X1BVT9-F1
#
_entry.id   AF-X1BVT9-F1
#
_cell.length_a   1.000
_cell.length_b   1.000
_cell.length_c   1.000
_cell.angle_alpha   90.00
_cell.angle_beta   90.00
_cell.angle_gamma   90.00
#
_symmetry.space_group_name_H-M   'P 1'
#
loop_
_entity.id
_entity.type
_entity.pdbx_description
1 polymer ?
#
loop_
_entity_poly.entity_id
_entity_poly.type
_entity_poly.pdbx_seq_one_letter_code
_entity_poly.pdbx_strand_id
1 'polypeptide(L)'
;TEESVRLSLRTQQVIAFESGITDVVDPLGGSYYIEYLTSQLEKKALEYIEKIDKMGGITKAIETAFIQREIQNNAYNDQLKIENGVNSIIGVNKYCIDEECKVDTFKHDIGEEERIMVGLINNNRIELFL
;
A
#
# COMPACT_ATOMS: atom_id res chain seq x y z
N THR A 1 10.42 -13.94 1.51
CA THR A 1 11.64 -14.66 1.09
C THR A 1 11.88 -14.45 -0.38
N GLU A 2 13.00 -14.93 -0.95
CA GLU A 2 13.21 -14.88 -2.41
C GLU A 2 12.05 -15.55 -3.17
N GLU A 3 11.50 -16.63 -2.61
CA GLU A 3 10.33 -17.30 -3.17
C GLU A 3 9.07 -16.41 -3.18
N SER A 4 8.79 -15.70 -2.07
CA SER A 4 7.65 -14.76 -2.03
C SER A 4 7.81 -13.63 -3.06
N VAL A 5 9.02 -13.10 -3.22
CA VAL A 5 9.31 -12.05 -4.21
C VAL A 5 9.10 -12.60 -5.63
N ARG A 6 9.62 -13.81 -5.89
CA ARG A 6 9.45 -14.49 -7.18
C ARG A 6 7.98 -14.73 -7.50
N LEU A 7 7.17 -15.17 -6.52
CA LEU A 7 5.73 -15.36 -6.70
C LEU A 7 5.03 -14.05 -7.08
N SER A 8 5.28 -12.97 -6.34
CA SER A 8 4.73 -11.64 -6.66
C SER A 8 5.11 -11.16 -8.06
N LEU A 9 6.35 -11.41 -8.49
CA LEU A 9 6.78 -11.10 -9.86
C LEU A 9 6.06 -11.94 -10.91
N ARG A 10 5.85 -13.24 -10.66
CA ARG A 10 5.09 -14.10 -11.57
C ARG A 10 3.65 -13.62 -11.74
N THR A 11 2.99 -13.17 -10.67
CA THR A 11 1.65 -12.60 -10.78
C THR A 11 1.61 -11.43 -11.77
N GLN A 12 2.57 -10.51 -11.70
CA GLN A 12 2.65 -9.39 -12.64
C GLN A 12 2.92 -9.84 -14.08
N GLN A 13 3.77 -10.85 -14.28
CA GLN A 13 4.09 -11.38 -15.60
C GLN A 13 2.90 -12.09 -16.26
N VAL A 14 2.14 -12.86 -15.48
CA VAL A 14 0.90 -13.49 -15.98
C VAL A 14 -0.09 -12.42 -16.42
N ILE A 15 -0.28 -11.36 -15.62
CA ILE A 15 -1.13 -10.24 -16.01
C ILE A 15 -0.59 -9.60 -17.30
N ALA A 16 0.71 -9.33 -17.39
CA ALA A 16 1.30 -8.61 -18.51
C ALA A 16 1.33 -9.39 -19.84
N PHE A 17 1.60 -10.69 -19.80
CA PHE A 17 1.90 -11.49 -21.00
C PHE A 17 0.90 -12.59 -21.32
N GLU A 18 0.06 -13.00 -20.35
CA GLU A 18 -0.87 -14.13 -20.53
C GLU A 18 -2.34 -13.70 -20.48
N SER A 19 -2.67 -12.59 -19.81
CA SER A 19 -4.07 -12.18 -19.63
C SER A 19 -4.72 -11.46 -20.83
N GLY A 20 -3.91 -10.94 -21.76
CA GLY A 20 -4.37 -10.13 -22.90
C GLY A 20 -4.85 -8.72 -22.54
N ILE A 21 -4.81 -8.33 -21.25
CA ILE A 21 -5.29 -7.01 -20.81
C ILE A 21 -4.45 -5.84 -21.37
N THR A 22 -3.22 -6.12 -21.80
CA THR A 22 -2.26 -5.15 -22.33
C THR A 22 -2.41 -4.90 -23.83
N ASP A 23 -3.27 -5.66 -24.52
CA ASP A 23 -3.46 -5.56 -25.98
C ASP A 23 -4.24 -4.29 -26.39
N VAL A 24 -4.97 -3.67 -25.45
CA VAL A 24 -5.78 -2.47 -25.67
C VAL A 24 -5.51 -1.46 -24.57
N VAL A 25 -5.44 -0.18 -24.95
CA VAL A 25 -5.32 0.93 -23.99
C VAL A 25 -6.68 1.20 -23.36
N ASP A 26 -6.72 1.27 -22.03
CA ASP A 26 -7.92 1.49 -21.22
C ASP A 26 -9.10 0.55 -21.55
N PRO A 27 -8.97 -0.76 -21.28
CA PRO A 27 -9.99 -1.75 -21.61
C PRO A 27 -11.32 -1.56 -20.86
N LEU A 28 -11.35 -0.70 -19.84
CA LEU A 28 -12.55 -0.37 -19.06
C LEU A 28 -13.24 0.93 -19.54
N GLY A 29 -12.59 1.69 -20.42
CA GLY A 29 -13.09 2.95 -20.95
C GLY A 29 -14.44 2.77 -21.66
N GLY A 30 -15.36 3.72 -21.42
CA GLY A 30 -16.72 3.68 -21.95
C GLY A 30 -17.68 2.74 -21.20
N SER A 31 -17.21 1.98 -20.21
CA SER A 31 -18.10 1.25 -19.30
C SER A 31 -18.93 2.23 -18.48
N TYR A 32 -20.24 2.27 -18.71
CA TYR A 32 -21.14 3.19 -18.01
C TYR A 32 -20.96 3.18 -16.49
N TYR A 33 -20.78 2.00 -15.90
CA TYR A 33 -20.61 1.87 -14.45
C TYR A 33 -19.26 2.40 -13.96
N ILE A 34 -18.16 2.06 -14.65
CA ILE A 34 -16.82 2.51 -14.26
C ILE A 34 -16.70 4.02 -14.48
N GLU A 35 -17.18 4.55 -15.60
CA GLU A 35 -17.22 5.99 -15.87
C GLU A 35 -17.99 6.75 -14.80
N TYR A 36 -19.18 6.24 -14.43
CA TYR A 36 -19.96 6.82 -13.33
C TYR A 36 -19.17 6.83 -12.01
N LEU A 37 -18.55 5.70 -11.64
CA LEU A 37 -17.74 5.62 -10.42
C LEU A 37 -16.54 6.56 -10.46
N THR A 38 -15.86 6.68 -11.60
CA THR A 38 -14.75 7.60 -11.83
C THR A 38 -15.18 9.04 -11.59
N SER A 39 -16.30 9.48 -12.19
CA SER A 39 -16.82 10.83 -11.97
C SER A 39 -17.25 11.07 -10.51
N GLN A 40 -17.82 10.07 -9.84
CA GLN A 40 -18.18 10.21 -8.41
C GLN A 40 -16.94 10.31 -7.52
N LEU A 41 -15.88 9.55 -7.82
CA LEU A 41 -14.62 9.59 -7.08
C LEU A 41 -13.94 10.96 -7.25
N GLU A 42 -13.85 11.44 -8.50
CA GLU A 42 -13.30 12.76 -8.82
C GLU A 42 -14.03 13.87 -8.06
N LYS A 43 -15.37 13.90 -8.14
CA LYS A 43 -16.19 14.89 -7.44
C LYS A 43 -15.90 14.91 -5.93
N LYS A 44 -15.88 13.73 -5.29
CA LYS A 44 -15.61 13.62 -3.85
C LYS A 44 -14.18 14.03 -3.49
N ALA A 45 -13.20 13.70 -4.33
CA ALA A 45 -11.83 14.11 -4.13
C ALA A 45 -11.69 15.64 -4.19
N LEU A 46 -12.30 16.29 -5.18
CA LEU A 46 -12.31 17.75 -5.30
C LEU A 46 -13.01 18.42 -4.12
N GLU A 47 -14.17 17.93 -3.70
CA GLU A 47 -14.87 18.42 -2.50
C GLU A 47 -13.97 18.33 -1.25
N TYR A 48 -13.18 17.26 -1.14
CA TYR A 48 -12.26 17.06 -0.01
C TYR A 48 -11.04 17.98 -0.08
N ILE A 49 -10.50 18.23 -1.28
CA ILE A 49 -9.44 19.21 -1.51
C ILE A 49 -9.94 20.61 -1.11
N GLU A 50 -11.12 21.01 -1.58
CA GLU A 50 -11.71 22.31 -1.20
C GLU A 50 -11.93 22.44 0.32
N LYS A 51 -12.32 21.36 0.99
CA LYS A 51 -12.46 21.33 2.45
C LYS A 51 -11.12 21.65 3.12
N ILE A 52 -10.04 21.02 2.67
CA ILE A 52 -8.68 21.27 3.18
C ILE A 52 -8.25 22.72 2.90
N ASP A 53 -8.52 23.23 1.71
CA ASP A 53 -8.18 24.62 1.36
C ASP A 53 -8.92 25.63 2.24
N LYS A 54 -10.21 25.40 2.50
CA LYS A 54 -11.03 26.22 3.43
C LYS A 54 -10.51 26.17 4.88
N MET A 55 -9.78 25.12 5.26
CA MET A 55 -9.12 25.00 6.56
C MET A 55 -7.78 25.74 6.65
N GLY A 56 -7.33 26.39 5.57
CA GLY A 56 -6.03 27.04 5.48
C GLY A 56 -4.95 26.19 4.81
N GLY A 57 -5.36 25.19 4.03
CA GLY A 57 -4.48 24.31 3.26
C GLY A 57 -3.92 23.13 4.07
N ILE A 58 -3.14 22.28 3.38
CA ILE A 58 -2.65 21.01 3.93
C ILE A 58 -1.78 21.18 5.18
N THR A 59 -0.93 22.22 5.22
CA THR A 59 -0.10 22.51 6.40
C THR A 59 -0.96 22.73 7.64
N LYS A 60 -2.04 23.52 7.51
CA LYS A 60 -2.92 23.79 8.65
C LYS A 60 -3.74 22.57 9.05
N ALA A 61 -4.15 21.76 8.08
CA ALA A 61 -4.83 20.49 8.33
C ALA A 61 -3.93 19.49 9.10
N ILE A 62 -2.62 19.49 8.84
CA ILE A 62 -1.65 18.67 9.59
C ILE A 62 -1.44 19.23 11.01
N GLU A 63 -1.24 20.54 11.17
CA GLU A 63 -1.06 21.18 12.48
C GLU A 63 -2.26 20.94 13.42
N THR A 64 -3.47 20.94 12.85
CA THR A 64 -4.72 20.70 13.60
C THR A 64 -5.01 19.21 13.80
N ALA A 65 -4.10 18.33 13.37
CA ALA A 65 -4.23 16.87 13.40
C ALA A 65 -5.49 16.36 12.68
N PHE A 66 -6.01 17.12 11.72
CA PHE A 66 -7.23 16.76 10.98
C PHE A 66 -6.99 15.49 10.13
N ILE A 67 -5.89 15.45 9.37
CA ILE A 67 -5.57 14.31 8.49
C ILE A 67 -5.37 13.03 9.30
N GLN A 68 -4.62 13.11 10.39
CA GLN A 68 -4.36 11.97 11.28
C GLN A 68 -5.67 11.44 11.87
N ARG A 69 -6.57 12.32 12.30
CA ARG A 69 -7.87 11.93 12.85
C ARG A 69 -8.75 11.25 11.82
N GLU A 70 -8.79 11.74 10.58
CA GLU A 70 -9.59 11.12 9.52
C GLU A 70 -9.09 9.69 9.21
N ILE A 71 -7.77 9.48 9.14
CA ILE A 71 -7.18 8.15 8.95
C ILE A 71 -7.52 7.23 10.11
N GLN A 72 -7.35 7.69 11.35
CA GLN A 72 -7.66 6.91 12.56
C GLN A 72 -9.14 6.53 12.65
N ASN A 73 -10.04 7.49 12.37
CA ASN A 73 -11.47 7.25 12.36
C ASN A 73 -11.85 6.22 11.30
N ASN A 74 -11.27 6.30 10.09
CA ASN A 74 -11.56 5.33 9.04
C ASN A 74 -11.04 3.93 9.40
N ALA A 75 -9.80 3.84 9.89
CA ALA A 75 -9.22 2.57 10.34
C ALA A 75 -10.04 1.93 11.47
N TYR A 76 -10.49 2.72 12.45
CA TYR A 76 -11.34 2.23 13.53
C TYR A 76 -12.70 1.73 13.02
N ASN A 77 -13.34 2.47 12.11
CA ASN A 77 -14.60 2.06 11.51
C ASN A 77 -14.44 0.76 10.68
N ASP A 78 -13.35 0.62 9.94
CA ASP A 78 -13.09 -0.59 9.16
C ASP A 78 -12.81 -1.79 10.06
N GLN A 79 -12.08 -1.60 11.16
CA GLN A 79 -11.89 -2.62 12.19
C GLN A 79 -13.25 -3.08 12.78
N LEU A 80 -14.12 -2.13 13.14
CA LEU A 80 -15.46 -2.45 13.63
C LEU A 80 -16.30 -3.22 12.59
N LYS A 81 -16.20 -2.89 11.30
CA LYS A 81 -16.91 -3.64 10.25
C LYS A 81 -16.41 -5.08 10.11
N ILE A 82 -15.10 -5.30 10.29
CA ILE A 82 -14.51 -6.65 10.27
C ILE A 82 -14.97 -7.45 11.49
N GLU A 83 -14.92 -6.86 12.69
CA GLU A 83 -15.34 -7.52 13.93
C GLU A 83 -16.83 -7.86 13.94
N ASN A 84 -17.67 -6.95 13.44
CA ASN A 84 -19.10 -7.16 13.33
C ASN A 84 -19.51 -8.05 12.13
N GLY A 85 -18.54 -8.55 11.35
CA GLY A 85 -18.79 -9.44 10.22
C GLY A 85 -19.42 -8.77 8.98
N VAL A 86 -19.56 -7.44 8.97
CA VAL A 86 -20.02 -6.67 7.80
C VAL A 86 -19.04 -6.84 6.65
N ASN A 87 -17.74 -6.75 6.95
CA ASN A 87 -16.67 -7.02 6.01
C ASN A 87 -16.13 -8.45 6.26
N SER A 88 -16.42 -9.36 5.33
CA SER A 88 -15.91 -10.74 5.41
C SER A 88 -14.46 -10.82 4.91
N ILE A 89 -13.55 -11.24 5.77
CA ILE A 89 -12.14 -11.54 5.44
C ILE A 89 -11.93 -13.05 5.58
N ILE A 90 -11.75 -13.70 4.44
CA ILE A 90 -11.61 -15.16 4.33
C ILE A 90 -10.32 -15.60 5.03
N GLY A 91 -10.42 -16.59 5.91
CA GLY A 91 -9.32 -17.09 6.73
C GLY A 91 -9.05 -16.29 8.00
N VAL A 92 -9.74 -15.17 8.23
CA VAL A 92 -9.57 -14.32 9.43
C VAL A 92 -10.83 -14.31 10.30
N ASN A 93 -11.97 -13.84 9.76
CA ASN A 93 -13.25 -13.82 10.49
C ASN A 93 -14.31 -14.75 9.87
N LYS A 94 -14.01 -15.33 8.70
CA LYS A 94 -14.91 -16.25 7.99
C LYS A 94 -14.10 -17.37 7.34
N TYR A 95 -14.60 -18.60 7.44
CA TYR A 95 -13.92 -19.80 6.90
C TYR A 95 -12.49 -19.96 7.42
N CYS A 96 -12.32 -19.83 8.74
CA CYS A 96 -11.03 -20.02 9.40
C CYS A 96 -10.67 -21.52 9.45
N ILE A 97 -9.39 -21.83 9.29
CA ILE A 97 -8.84 -23.17 9.43
C ILE A 97 -7.97 -23.20 10.69
N ASP A 98 -8.00 -24.32 11.42
CA ASP A 98 -7.24 -24.48 12.66
C ASP A 98 -5.78 -24.92 12.42
N GLU A 99 -5.39 -25.17 11.16
CA GLU A 99 -4.04 -25.61 10.81
C GLU A 99 -3.07 -24.42 10.77
N GLU A 100 -1.96 -24.54 11.52
CA GLU A 100 -0.86 -23.58 11.45
C GLU A 100 -0.15 -23.64 10.10
N CYS A 101 -0.32 -22.60 9.29
CA CYS A 101 0.42 -22.43 8.05
C CYS A 101 1.88 -22.06 8.36
N LYS A 102 2.82 -22.99 8.14
CA LYS A 102 4.26 -22.72 8.24
C LYS A 102 4.69 -21.84 7.07
N VAL A 103 4.89 -20.55 7.33
CA VAL A 103 5.41 -19.60 6.35
C VAL A 103 6.89 -19.33 6.64
N ASP A 104 7.74 -19.43 5.62
CA ASP A 104 9.13 -19.04 5.75
C ASP A 104 9.24 -17.51 5.83
N THR A 105 9.70 -17.01 6.97
CA THR A 105 9.83 -15.58 7.23
C THR A 105 11.22 -15.10 6.88
N PHE A 106 11.31 -13.93 6.26
CA PHE A 106 12.61 -13.30 6.03
C PHE A 106 13.30 -12.99 7.37
N LYS A 107 14.52 -13.50 7.56
CA LYS A 107 15.36 -13.20 8.72
C LYS A 107 16.32 -12.07 8.36
N HIS A 108 16.25 -10.98 9.08
CA HIS A 108 17.12 -9.83 8.89
C HIS A 108 18.41 -10.00 9.71
N ASP A 109 19.57 -9.98 9.06
CA ASP A 109 20.89 -9.98 9.72
C ASP A 109 21.44 -8.54 9.80
N ILE A 110 21.28 -7.93 10.96
CA ILE A 110 21.69 -6.54 11.23
C ILE A 110 23.23 -6.39 11.20
N GLY A 111 23.97 -7.46 11.50
CA GLY A 111 25.42 -7.38 11.69
C GLY A 111 26.22 -7.31 10.38
N GLU A 112 25.67 -7.77 9.25
CA GLU A 112 26.33 -7.65 7.94
C GLU A 112 26.22 -6.23 7.37
N GLU A 113 25.06 -5.58 7.52
CA GLU A 113 24.84 -4.22 7.02
C GLU A 113 25.70 -3.19 7.77
N GLU A 114 25.84 -3.30 9.09
CA GLU A 114 26.74 -2.45 9.87
C GLU A 114 28.20 -2.61 9.43
N ARG A 115 28.63 -3.85 9.15
CA ARG A 115 30.00 -4.12 8.66
C ARG A 115 30.25 -3.56 7.26
N ILE A 116 29.26 -3.67 6.36
CA ILE A 116 29.32 -3.09 5.01
C ILE A 116 29.34 -1.55 5.08
N MET A 117 28.47 -0.95 5.89
CA MET A 117 28.38 0.51 6.04
C MET A 117 29.64 1.10 6.67
N VAL A 118 30.17 0.48 7.74
CA VAL A 118 31.44 0.91 8.36
C VAL A 118 32.61 0.72 7.39
N GLY A 119 32.63 -0.37 6.61
CA GLY A 119 33.63 -0.59 5.57
C GLY A 119 33.61 0.49 4.48
N LEU A 120 32.43 0.88 4.01
CA LEU A 120 32.26 1.95 3.01
C LEU A 120 32.66 3.33 3.55
N ILE A 121 32.33 3.64 4.80
CA ILE A 121 32.75 4.90 5.45
C ILE A 121 34.26 4.96 5.62
N ASN A 122 34.89 3.85 6.01
CA ASN A 122 36.34 3.78 6.20
C ASN A 122 37.10 3.87 4.87
N ASN A 123 36.60 3.24 3.79
CA ASN A 123 37.20 3.36 2.45
C ASN A 123 37.07 4.78 1.88
N ASN A 124 35.90 5.42 2.01
CA ASN A 124 35.68 6.77 1.48
C ASN A 124 36.39 7.87 2.30
N ARG A 125 36.78 7.61 3.55
CA ARG A 125 37.60 8.55 4.34
C ARG A 125 39.06 8.62 3.88
N ILE A 126 39.57 7.60 3.19
CA ILE A 126 40.97 7.55 2.73
C ILE A 126 41.18 8.40 1.47
N GLU A 127 40.15 8.61 0.65
CA GLU A 127 40.25 9.45 -0.57
C GLU A 127 40.14 10.96 -0.30
N LEU A 128 39.78 11.42 0.90
CA LEU A 128 39.62 12.85 1.22
C LEU A 128 40.85 13.49 1.90
N PHE A 129 41.98 12.78 1.98
CA PHE A 129 43.22 13.25 2.63
C PHE A 129 44.49 13.18 1.76
N LEU A 130 44.34 13.05 0.43
CA LEU A 130 45.39 13.30 -0.56
C LEU A 130 44.98 14.48 -1.44
#